data_AF-A0A4Q5ASK6-F1
#
_entry.id   AF-A0A4Q5ASK6-F1
#
_cell.length_a   1.000
_cell.length_b   1.000
_cell.length_c   1.000
_cell.angle_alpha   90.00
_cell.angle_beta   90.00
_cell.angle_gamma   90.00
#
_symmetry.space_group_name_H-M   'P 1'
#
loop_
_entity.id
_entity.type
_entity.pdbx_description
1 polymer ?
#
loop_
_entity_poly.entity_id
_entity_poly.type
_entity_poly.pdbx_seq_one_letter_code
_entity_poly.pdbx_strand_id
1 'polypeptide(L)'
;MGDRHRGNGPKSLTLVWLYRDHYWAVQADWIRVWHERLDLAVTPLYEAWIMCRETLKDHTSHMFCILADWAWIPTGSDQTLHALSQTGKLRTTPPWQQPMPWDKPDSSPQAHATDRDLRARLNARLGITDTE
;
A
#
# COMPACT_ATOMS: atom_id res chain seq x y z
N MET A 1 -21.11 26.70 -41.35
CA MET A 1 -21.03 25.77 -40.20
C MET A 1 -19.59 25.30 -40.12
N GLY A 2 -18.71 25.81 -39.25
CA GLY A 2 -18.91 26.12 -37.85
C GLY A 2 -18.14 25.16 -36.93
N ASP A 3 -17.26 24.30 -37.45
CA ASP A 3 -16.41 23.43 -36.63
C ASP A 3 -15.19 24.21 -36.12
N ARG A 4 -15.45 25.05 -35.11
CA ARG A 4 -14.37 25.61 -34.30
C ARG A 4 -13.85 24.44 -33.47
N HIS A 5 -12.66 23.95 -33.79
CA HIS A 5 -11.80 23.31 -32.80
C HIS A 5 -11.79 24.21 -31.55
N ARG A 6 -12.68 23.95 -30.58
CA ARG A 6 -12.64 24.55 -29.25
C ARG A 6 -11.45 23.89 -28.60
N GLY A 7 -10.29 24.48 -28.90
CA GLY A 7 -8.98 23.89 -28.72
C GLY A 7 -8.81 23.38 -27.30
N ASN A 8 -8.45 22.11 -27.23
CA ASN A 8 -7.72 21.54 -26.12
C ASN A 8 -6.54 22.49 -25.81
N GLY A 9 -6.69 23.34 -24.80
CA GLY A 9 -5.64 24.28 -24.41
C GLY A 9 -4.40 23.52 -23.92
N PRO A 10 -3.22 24.17 -23.83
CA PRO A 10 -1.98 23.50 -23.41
C PRO A 10 -2.09 22.82 -22.04
N LYS A 11 -2.99 23.28 -21.17
CA LYS A 11 -3.26 22.68 -19.85
C LYS A 11 -3.98 21.33 -19.91
N SER A 12 -4.77 21.07 -20.94
CA SER A 12 -5.43 19.76 -21.10
C SER A 12 -4.44 18.64 -21.40
N LEU A 13 -3.23 18.97 -21.89
CA LEU A 13 -2.13 18.02 -22.04
C LEU A 13 -1.65 17.47 -20.70
N THR A 14 -1.87 18.18 -19.59
CA THR A 14 -1.56 17.67 -18.25
C THR A 14 -2.37 16.43 -17.93
N LEU A 15 -3.66 16.39 -18.32
CA LEU A 15 -4.50 15.19 -18.17
C LEU A 15 -4.02 14.06 -19.07
N VAL A 16 -3.61 14.36 -20.31
CA VAL A 16 -3.07 13.35 -21.24
C VAL A 16 -1.78 12.75 -20.70
N TRP A 17 -0.88 13.59 -20.17
CA TRP A 17 0.35 13.17 -19.52
C TRP A 17 0.08 12.29 -18.30
N LEU A 18 -0.79 12.74 -17.38
CA LEU A 18 -1.22 11.97 -16.21
C LEU A 18 -1.82 10.62 -16.60
N TYR A 19 -2.68 10.59 -17.63
CA TYR A 19 -3.33 9.36 -18.07
C TYR A 19 -2.33 8.35 -18.65
N ARG A 20 -1.31 8.83 -19.37
CA ARG A 20 -0.29 7.99 -20.01
C ARG A 20 0.73 7.46 -19.00
N ASP A 21 1.27 8.33 -18.16
CA ASP A 21 2.40 8.01 -17.29
C ASP A 21 1.95 7.52 -15.90
N HIS A 22 0.76 7.93 -15.46
CA HIS A 22 0.21 7.62 -14.14
C HIS A 22 -1.23 7.11 -14.20
N TYR A 23 -1.50 6.19 -15.14
CA TYR A 23 -2.82 5.62 -15.41
C TYR A 23 -3.58 5.21 -14.15
N TRP A 24 -2.93 4.46 -13.24
CA TRP A 24 -3.60 3.92 -12.05
C TRP A 24 -4.04 4.99 -11.06
N ALA A 25 -3.26 6.05 -10.89
CA ALA A 25 -3.61 7.14 -9.98
C ALA A 25 -4.82 7.93 -10.53
N VAL A 26 -4.83 8.19 -11.84
CA VAL A 26 -5.96 8.82 -12.50
C VAL A 26 -7.22 7.98 -12.34
N GLN A 27 -7.16 6.68 -12.61
CA GLN A 27 -8.32 5.80 -12.50
C GLN A 27 -8.83 5.64 -11.06
N ALA A 28 -7.94 5.54 -10.07
CA ALA A 28 -8.32 5.42 -8.68
C ALA A 28 -9.13 6.64 -8.21
N ASP A 29 -8.65 7.84 -8.53
CA ASP A 29 -9.35 9.06 -8.20
C ASP A 29 -10.63 9.26 -9.04
N TRP A 30 -10.61 8.84 -10.31
CA TRP A 30 -11.79 8.93 -11.18
C TRP A 30 -12.94 8.07 -10.67
N ILE A 31 -12.64 6.82 -10.30
CA ILE A 31 -13.64 5.89 -9.73
C ILE A 31 -14.14 6.41 -8.37
N ARG A 32 -13.26 7.04 -7.58
CA ARG A 32 -13.63 7.61 -6.27
C ARG A 32 -14.59 8.79 -6.39
N VAL A 33 -14.36 9.70 -7.35
CA VAL A 33 -15.13 10.96 -7.47
C VAL A 33 -16.34 10.82 -8.39
N TRP A 34 -16.19 10.11 -9.51
CA TRP A 34 -17.19 10.05 -10.58
C TRP A 34 -17.87 8.68 -10.69
N HIS A 35 -17.43 7.69 -9.90
CA HIS A 35 -17.96 6.31 -9.91
C HIS A 35 -17.87 5.58 -11.26
N GLU A 36 -17.03 6.07 -12.16
CA GLU A 36 -16.84 5.53 -13.51
C GLU A 36 -15.35 5.44 -13.85
N ARG A 37 -15.03 4.65 -14.87
CA ARG A 37 -13.68 4.54 -15.42
C ARG A 37 -13.47 5.63 -16.46
N LEU A 38 -12.34 6.32 -16.41
CA LEU A 38 -11.99 7.30 -17.43
C LEU A 38 -11.60 6.59 -18.72
N ASP A 39 -12.41 6.79 -19.76
CA ASP A 39 -12.10 6.41 -21.13
C ASP A 39 -12.09 7.64 -22.03
N LEU A 40 -10.90 8.00 -22.54
CA LEU A 40 -10.69 9.14 -23.42
C LEU A 40 -11.21 8.91 -24.85
N ALA A 41 -11.57 7.67 -25.22
CA ALA A 41 -12.25 7.38 -26.48
C ALA A 41 -13.73 7.74 -26.43
N VAL A 42 -14.35 7.64 -25.25
CA VAL A 42 -15.77 7.93 -25.02
C VAL A 42 -15.97 9.37 -24.54
N THR A 43 -15.15 9.82 -23.59
CA THR A 43 -15.23 11.17 -23.02
C THR A 43 -14.28 12.12 -23.75
N PRO A 44 -14.78 13.16 -24.42
CA PRO A 44 -13.93 14.08 -25.16
C PRO A 44 -13.05 14.88 -24.20
N LEU A 45 -11.83 15.21 -24.65
CA LEU A 45 -10.79 15.79 -23.77
C LEU A 45 -11.22 17.10 -23.09
N TYR A 46 -12.06 17.92 -23.74
CA TYR A 46 -12.52 19.19 -23.15
C TYR A 46 -13.41 18.96 -21.91
N GLU A 47 -14.19 17.88 -21.90
CA GLU A 47 -15.09 17.53 -20.80
C GLU A 47 -14.33 16.83 -19.70
N ALA A 48 -13.49 15.86 -20.08
CA ALA A 48 -12.57 15.19 -19.16
C ALA A 48 -11.65 16.19 -18.44
N TRP A 49 -11.19 17.24 -19.12
CA TRP A 49 -10.38 18.27 -18.48
C TRP A 49 -11.13 19.06 -17.40
N ILE A 50 -12.42 19.38 -17.62
CA ILE A 50 -13.23 20.06 -16.60
C ILE A 50 -13.39 19.15 -15.37
N MET A 51 -13.73 17.88 -15.58
CA MET A 51 -13.85 16.90 -14.50
C MET A 51 -12.53 16.75 -13.74
N CYS A 52 -11.41 16.64 -14.45
CA CYS A 52 -10.08 16.56 -13.85
C CYS A 52 -9.79 17.77 -12.95
N ARG A 53 -10.14 18.99 -13.37
CA ARG A 53 -9.95 20.19 -12.54
C ARG A 53 -10.73 20.12 -11.24
N GLU A 54 -11.92 19.54 -11.25
CA GLU A 54 -12.72 19.42 -10.04
C GLU A 54 -12.17 18.36 -9.10
N THR A 55 -11.61 17.27 -9.64
CA THR A 55 -10.87 16.31 -8.82
C THR A 55 -9.60 16.93 -8.22
N LEU A 56 -8.89 17.78 -8.97
CA LEU A 56 -7.68 18.46 -8.50
C LEU A 56 -7.94 19.52 -7.42
N LYS A 57 -9.18 19.96 -7.21
CA LYS A 57 -9.54 20.80 -6.05
C LYS A 57 -9.39 20.05 -4.73
N ASP A 58 -9.48 18.72 -4.75
CA ASP A 58 -9.14 17.89 -3.61
C ASP A 58 -7.62 17.69 -3.56
N HIS A 59 -6.98 18.39 -2.61
CA HIS A 59 -5.54 18.31 -2.36
C HIS A 59 -5.09 16.96 -1.77
N THR A 60 -6.02 16.04 -1.52
CA THR A 60 -5.74 14.65 -1.09
C THR A 60 -5.84 13.64 -2.22
N SER A 61 -6.19 14.06 -3.44
CA SER A 61 -6.25 13.18 -4.60
C SER A 61 -4.84 12.74 -5.05
N HIS A 62 -4.71 11.50 -5.52
CA HIS A 62 -3.44 10.98 -6.03
C HIS A 62 -2.96 11.79 -7.25
N MET A 63 -3.88 12.23 -8.11
CA MET A 63 -3.59 13.12 -9.24
C MET A 63 -2.99 14.45 -8.77
N PHE A 64 -3.52 15.05 -7.69
CA PHE A 64 -2.93 16.26 -7.12
C PHE A 64 -1.54 15.98 -6.53
N CYS A 65 -1.39 14.89 -5.77
CA CYS A 65 -0.10 14.50 -5.22
C CYS A 65 0.96 14.33 -6.32
N ILE A 66 0.62 13.70 -7.45
CA ILE A 66 1.57 13.52 -8.57
C ILE A 66 1.99 14.86 -9.16
N LEU A 67 1.03 15.76 -9.39
CA LEU A 67 1.34 17.09 -9.94
C LEU A 67 2.14 17.97 -8.99
N ALA A 68 1.93 17.82 -7.68
CA ALA A 68 2.68 18.53 -6.65
C ALA A 68 4.07 17.92 -6.38
N ASP A 69 4.43 16.82 -7.05
CA ASP A 69 5.60 16.00 -6.73
C ASP A 69 5.61 15.52 -5.25
N TRP A 70 4.41 15.36 -4.69
CA TRP A 70 4.15 14.86 -3.33
C TRP A 70 3.68 13.41 -3.35
N ALA A 71 3.43 12.85 -4.53
CA ALA A 71 3.11 11.44 -4.68
C ALA A 71 4.35 10.64 -4.28
N TRP A 72 4.29 10.04 -3.10
CA TRP A 72 5.15 8.92 -2.80
C TRP A 72 4.83 7.81 -3.80
N ILE A 73 5.68 7.67 -4.82
CA ILE A 73 5.66 6.56 -5.77
C ILE A 73 6.56 5.49 -5.15
N PRO A 74 6.03 4.33 -4.74
CA PRO A 74 6.86 3.28 -4.16
C PRO A 74 7.94 2.89 -5.16
N THR A 75 9.17 3.23 -4.80
CA THR A 75 10.35 2.84 -5.59
C THR A 75 10.50 1.33 -5.49
N GLY A 76 11.30 0.70 -6.37
CA GLY A 76 11.58 -0.73 -6.27
C GLY A 76 12.02 -1.17 -4.85
N SER A 77 12.75 -0.30 -4.15
CA SER A 77 13.12 -0.46 -2.74
C SER A 77 11.90 -0.55 -1.81
N ASP A 78 10.91 0.32 -1.97
CA ASP A 78 9.70 0.34 -1.14
C ASP A 78 8.85 -0.91 -1.36
N GLN A 79 8.77 -1.37 -2.62
CA GLN A 79 8.08 -2.62 -2.95
C GLN A 79 8.79 -3.81 -2.32
N THR A 80 10.13 -3.84 -2.34
CA THR A 80 10.90 -4.89 -1.67
C THR A 80 10.78 -4.82 -0.15
N LEU A 81 10.78 -3.63 0.46
CA LEU A 81 10.57 -3.45 1.89
C LEU A 81 9.17 -3.89 2.31
N HIS A 82 8.15 -3.53 1.53
CA HIS A 82 6.78 -4.00 1.76
C HIS A 82 6.70 -5.53 1.64
N ALA A 83 7.22 -6.13 0.56
CA ALA A 83 7.25 -7.58 0.40
C ALA A 83 7.98 -8.26 1.57
N LEU A 84 9.13 -7.73 1.99
CA LEU A 84 9.90 -8.24 3.12
C LEU A 84 9.10 -8.15 4.43
N SER A 85 8.42 -7.02 4.67
CA SER A 85 7.54 -6.86 5.83
C SER A 85 6.35 -7.83 5.84
N GLN A 86 5.86 -8.23 4.66
CA GLN A 86 4.81 -9.26 4.55
C GLN A 86 5.37 -10.67 4.78
N THR A 87 6.62 -10.95 4.40
CA THR A 87 7.26 -12.25 4.66
C THR A 87 7.55 -12.50 6.14
N GLY A 88 7.71 -11.44 6.94
CA GLY A 88 7.99 -11.52 8.37
C GLY A 88 6.78 -11.66 9.28
N LYS A 89 5.55 -11.72 8.75
CA LYS A 89 4.35 -11.91 9.57
C LYS A 89 4.33 -13.33 10.14
N LEU A 90 4.91 -13.49 11.32
CA LEU A 90 4.48 -14.51 12.29
C LEU A 90 2.96 -14.48 12.28
N ARG A 91 2.34 -15.61 11.92
CA ARG A 91 0.90 -15.80 12.06
C ARG A 91 0.58 -15.72 13.54
N THR A 92 0.34 -14.50 14.04
CA THR A 92 -0.22 -14.30 15.37
C THR A 92 -1.61 -14.88 15.29
N THR A 93 -1.77 -16.08 15.83
CA THR A 93 -3.09 -16.68 16.02
C THR A 93 -3.94 -15.64 16.75
N PRO A 94 -5.02 -15.15 16.13
CA PRO A 94 -5.82 -14.10 16.74
C PRO A 94 -6.33 -14.56 18.11
N PRO A 95 -6.58 -13.66 19.07
CA PRO A 95 -6.79 -14.02 20.49
C PRO A 95 -7.88 -15.07 20.72
N TRP A 96 -8.90 -15.10 19.87
CA TRP A 96 -10.02 -16.06 19.94
C TRP A 96 -9.70 -17.47 19.40
N GLN A 97 -8.60 -17.65 18.67
CA GLN A 97 -8.10 -18.97 18.22
C GLN A 97 -6.93 -19.47 19.09
N GLN A 98 -6.49 -18.70 20.09
CA GLN A 98 -5.50 -19.18 21.04
C GLN A 98 -6.15 -20.19 22.00
N PRO A 99 -5.47 -21.31 22.32
CA PRO A 99 -6.00 -22.28 23.27
C PRO A 99 -6.19 -21.61 24.62
N MET A 100 -7.37 -21.76 25.19
CA MET A 100 -7.70 -21.14 26.47
C MET A 100 -7.06 -21.93 27.62
N PRO A 101 -6.82 -21.31 28.80
CA PRO A 101 -6.16 -21.98 29.93
C PRO A 101 -6.83 -23.28 30.38
N TRP A 102 -8.13 -23.43 30.15
CA TRP A 102 -8.97 -24.59 30.48
C TRP A 102 -8.99 -25.69 29.40
N ASP A 103 -8.43 -25.44 28.22
CA ASP A 103 -8.28 -26.45 27.16
C ASP A 103 -7.07 -27.37 27.38
N LYS A 104 -6.24 -27.07 28.39
CA LYS A 104 -5.12 -27.92 28.78
C LYS A 104 -5.65 -29.05 29.66
N PRO A 105 -5.56 -30.33 29.25
CA PRO A 105 -5.80 -31.41 30.19
C PRO A 105 -4.77 -31.29 31.32
N ASP A 106 -5.26 -31.12 32.55
CA ASP A 106 -4.47 -31.29 33.76
C ASP A 106 -3.71 -32.61 33.62
N SER A 107 -2.37 -32.53 33.48
CA SER A 107 -1.37 -33.62 33.44
C SER A 107 -0.47 -33.58 32.20
N SER A 108 0.55 -32.71 32.20
CA SER A 108 1.90 -33.18 31.86
C SER A 108 2.96 -32.27 32.53
N PRO A 109 3.95 -32.83 33.24
CA PRO A 109 5.05 -32.05 33.83
C PRO A 109 6.08 -31.62 32.77
N GLN A 110 5.65 -31.27 31.56
CA GLN A 110 6.52 -30.96 30.42
C GLN A 110 6.40 -29.51 29.92
N ALA A 111 5.50 -28.70 30.50
CA ALA A 111 5.30 -27.31 30.08
C ALA A 111 6.49 -26.37 30.37
N HIS A 112 7.52 -26.85 31.08
CA HIS A 112 8.82 -26.19 31.20
C HIS A 112 9.97 -27.12 30.86
N ALA A 113 9.86 -27.91 29.80
CA ALA A 113 11.06 -28.42 29.13
C ALA A 113 11.83 -27.21 28.57
N THR A 114 12.66 -26.62 29.43
CA THR A 114 13.44 -25.44 29.12
C THR A 114 14.40 -25.87 28.02
N ASP A 115 14.23 -25.32 26.82
CA ASP A 115 15.01 -25.70 25.64
C ASP A 115 16.51 -25.49 25.94
N ARG A 116 17.22 -26.62 26.16
CA ARG A 116 18.62 -26.63 26.59
C ARG A 116 19.51 -26.00 25.54
N ASP A 117 19.17 -26.13 24.26
CA ASP A 117 19.96 -25.62 23.15
C ASP A 117 19.85 -24.10 23.06
N LEU A 118 18.65 -23.55 23.26
CA LEU A 118 18.45 -22.10 23.33
C LEU A 118 19.16 -21.49 24.54
N ARG A 119 19.14 -22.19 25.68
CA ARG A 119 19.81 -21.74 26.90
C ARG A 119 21.35 -21.79 26.75
N ALA A 120 21.87 -22.83 26.11
CA ALA A 120 23.30 -22.93 25.78
C ALA A 120 23.75 -21.83 24.82
N ARG A 121 22.95 -21.52 23.79
CA ARG A 121 23.22 -20.40 22.87
C ARG A 121 23.19 -19.05 23.56
N LEU A 122 22.25 -18.84 24.48
CA LEU A 122 22.17 -17.62 25.28
C LEU A 122 23.38 -17.47 26.19
N ASN A 123 23.77 -18.53 26.89
CA ASN A 123 24.95 -18.54 27.76
C ASN A 123 26.24 -18.27 26.97
N ALA A 124 26.39 -18.88 25.78
CA ALA A 124 27.51 -18.63 24.88
C ALA A 124 27.58 -17.16 24.42
N ARG A 125 26.42 -16.52 24.15
CA ARG A 125 26.36 -15.08 23.80
C ARG A 125 26.67 -14.17 24.97
N LEU A 126 26.26 -14.55 26.17
CA LEU A 126 26.49 -13.78 27.39
C LEU A 126 27.89 -14.01 27.98
N GLY A 127 28.70 -14.90 27.39
CA GLY A 127 30.02 -15.24 27.91
C GLY A 127 29.98 -15.95 29.27
N ILE A 128 28.82 -16.48 29.66
CA ILE A 128 28.64 -17.23 30.90
C ILE A 128 29.11 -18.65 30.61
N THR A 129 30.40 -18.89 30.80
CA THR A 129 30.93 -20.24 30.98
C THR A 129 30.67 -20.62 32.42
N ASP A 130 29.84 -21.64 32.66
CA ASP A 130 29.68 -22.23 33.99
C ASP A 130 31.05 -22.76 34.43
N THR A 131 31.78 -21.96 35.19
CA THR A 131 32.98 -22.39 35.93
C THR A 131 32.49 -23.02 37.22
N GLU A 132 32.78 -24.31 37.39
CA GLU A 132 32.63 -25.07 38.64
C GLU A 132 33.32 -24.39 39.83
#